data_AF-A0A135I979-F1
#
_entry.id   AF-A0A135I979-F1
#
_cell.length_a   1.000
_cell.length_b   1.000
_cell.length_c   1.000
_cell.angle_alpha   90.00
_cell.angle_beta   90.00
_cell.angle_gamma   90.00
#
_symmetry.space_group_name_H-M   'P 1'
#
loop_
_entity.id
_entity.type
_entity.pdbx_description
1 polymer ?
#
loop_
_entity_poly.entity_id
_entity_poly.type
_entity_poly.pdbx_seq_one_letter_code
_entity_poly.pdbx_strand_id
1 'polypeptide(L)'
;MGRMFKALIIVPILVIRIPAHAEPVDVKPSTNCQSIYYQQPEATHKAALNELMSISSFRAQHLEQPYTDLNELYDVASAAQNELEALASDIATQVNGEMLSPGIKGQQRAAEKVAGELNGDASKLTDIVRVTIETDSIADLNSAFDKLASATKTQEVINRFHTPRPSGYRDVKVLVTLPETNLVAEVQLHLKAISAIKNGEEHAIYENIQRIERLAKLEQRDLSHWELSKIEKLRTESRALYDAAWQDYHPLAKAV
;
A
#
# COMPACT_ATOMS: atom_id res chain seq x y z
N MET A 1 64.19 36.70 -22.91
CA MET A 1 64.23 35.46 -22.10
C MET A 1 64.40 35.85 -20.64
N GLY A 2 63.38 35.67 -19.80
CA GLY A 2 63.48 35.90 -18.35
C GLY A 2 62.75 34.77 -17.63
N ARG A 3 63.49 33.89 -16.93
CA ARG A 3 62.93 32.81 -16.10
C ARG A 3 62.88 33.30 -14.66
N MET A 4 61.67 33.58 -14.16
CA MET A 4 61.44 33.79 -12.74
C MET A 4 61.33 32.44 -12.03
N PHE A 5 62.26 32.13 -11.13
CA PHE A 5 62.11 31.07 -10.15
C PHE A 5 61.24 31.59 -9.00
N LYS A 6 60.04 31.03 -8.85
CA LYS A 6 59.21 31.24 -7.66
C LYS A 6 59.63 30.24 -6.59
N ALA A 7 60.19 30.75 -5.49
CA ALA A 7 60.45 29.98 -4.28
C ALA A 7 59.10 29.62 -3.63
N LEU A 8 58.83 28.34 -3.43
CA LEU A 8 57.68 27.83 -2.70
C LEU A 8 58.11 27.61 -1.24
N ILE A 9 57.60 28.40 -0.32
CA ILE A 9 57.77 28.20 1.12
C ILE A 9 56.77 27.12 1.55
N ILE A 10 57.26 25.95 1.96
CA ILE A 10 56.45 24.90 2.57
C ILE A 10 56.43 25.14 4.08
N VAL A 11 55.28 25.55 4.61
CA VAL A 11 55.02 25.62 6.05
C VAL A 11 54.44 24.27 6.50
N PRO A 12 55.05 23.56 7.46
CA PRO A 12 54.45 22.33 7.99
C PRO A 12 53.28 22.69 8.90
N ILE A 13 52.06 22.30 8.50
CA ILE A 13 50.86 22.39 9.33
C ILE A 13 50.88 21.24 10.33
N LEU A 14 51.09 21.58 11.61
CA LEU A 14 50.94 20.67 12.74
C LEU A 14 49.44 20.42 12.99
N VAL A 15 48.93 19.25 12.63
CA VAL A 15 47.54 18.87 12.90
C VAL A 15 47.42 18.37 14.33
N ILE A 16 46.93 19.21 15.23
CA ILE A 16 46.47 18.80 16.57
C ILE A 16 45.12 18.11 16.39
N ARG A 17 45.04 16.81 16.72
CA ARG A 17 43.76 16.10 16.81
C ARG A 17 43.10 16.42 18.15
N ILE A 18 42.04 17.22 18.11
CA ILE A 18 41.11 17.37 19.23
C ILE A 18 40.11 16.21 19.12
N PRO A 19 39.91 15.37 20.15
CA PRO A 19 38.78 14.45 20.17
C PRO A 19 37.49 15.28 20.30
N ALA A 20 36.66 15.27 19.27
CA ALA A 20 35.30 15.77 19.34
C ALA A 20 34.46 14.75 20.11
N HIS A 21 34.30 14.96 21.42
CA HIS A 21 33.19 14.35 22.15
C HIS A 21 31.92 15.14 21.80
N ALA A 22 31.06 14.53 20.98
CA ALA A 22 29.68 14.96 20.87
C ALA A 22 28.95 14.47 22.13
N GLU A 23 28.54 15.39 23.00
CA GLU A 23 27.52 15.07 24.00
C GLU A 23 26.22 14.72 23.28
N PRO A 24 25.50 13.67 23.71
CA PRO A 24 24.17 13.41 23.18
C PRO A 24 23.28 14.60 23.55
N VAL A 25 22.77 15.29 22.53
CA VAL A 25 21.67 16.22 22.71
C VAL A 25 20.49 15.41 23.24
N ASP A 26 20.11 15.70 24.49
CA ASP A 26 18.90 15.17 25.12
C ASP A 26 17.69 15.80 24.42
N VAL A 27 17.29 15.19 23.30
CA VAL A 27 16.03 15.50 22.63
C VAL A 27 14.93 14.93 23.53
N LYS A 28 14.38 15.77 24.39
CA LYS A 28 13.11 15.46 25.05
C LYS A 28 12.10 15.12 23.97
N PRO A 29 11.50 13.92 23.98
CA PRO A 29 10.46 13.58 23.02
C PRO A 29 9.33 14.60 23.15
N SER A 30 8.91 15.15 22.02
CA SER A 30 7.75 16.02 21.94
C SER A 30 6.53 15.28 22.48
N THR A 31 6.05 15.69 23.64
CA THR A 31 4.84 15.19 24.27
C THR A 31 3.61 15.68 23.51
N ASN A 32 3.31 15.09 22.34
CA ASN A 32 1.97 15.03 21.76
C ASN A 32 1.95 14.26 20.43
N CYS A 33 1.98 12.93 20.53
CA CYS A 33 1.26 12.02 19.66
C CYS A 33 1.09 10.73 20.45
N GLN A 34 0.05 10.70 21.31
CA GLN A 34 -0.36 9.47 21.96
C GLN A 34 -1.07 8.60 20.91
N SER A 35 -0.31 7.87 20.10
CA SER A 35 -0.82 6.64 19.50
C SER A 35 -1.11 5.70 20.68
N ILE A 36 -2.39 5.52 21.01
CA ILE A 36 -2.83 4.55 22.00
C ILE A 36 -2.57 3.16 21.40
N TYR A 37 -1.34 2.67 21.51
CA TYR A 37 -1.04 1.26 21.32
C TYR A 37 -1.66 0.52 22.50
N TYR A 38 -2.87 -0.01 22.30
CA TYR A 38 -3.38 -1.04 23.21
C TYR A 38 -2.38 -2.19 23.21
N GLN A 39 -1.64 -2.35 24.32
CA GLN A 39 -0.73 -3.48 24.51
C GLN A 39 -1.56 -4.75 24.67
N GLN A 40 -1.92 -5.38 23.56
CA GLN A 40 -2.46 -6.73 23.60
C GLN A 40 -1.35 -7.71 24.03
N PRO A 41 -1.69 -8.78 24.77
CA PRO A 41 -0.71 -9.79 25.16
C PRO A 41 0.02 -10.36 23.94
N GLU A 42 1.33 -10.64 24.07
CA GLU A 42 2.19 -11.19 23.02
C GLU A 42 1.59 -12.45 22.35
N ALA A 43 0.92 -13.30 23.14
CA ALA A 43 0.24 -14.49 22.65
C ALA A 43 -0.94 -14.16 21.72
N THR A 44 -1.73 -13.12 22.04
CA THR A 44 -2.84 -12.64 21.21
C THR A 44 -2.33 -12.03 19.92
N HIS A 45 -1.22 -11.29 19.98
CA HIS A 45 -0.60 -10.71 18.79
C HIS A 45 -0.06 -11.76 17.82
N LYS A 46 0.63 -12.79 18.35
CA LYS A 46 1.10 -13.92 17.54
C LYS A 46 -0.06 -14.71 16.93
N ALA A 47 -1.15 -14.90 17.66
CA ALA A 47 -2.35 -15.56 17.15
C ALA A 47 -2.97 -14.76 15.99
N ALA A 48 -3.13 -13.44 16.14
CA ALA A 48 -3.65 -12.56 15.10
C ALA A 48 -2.76 -12.56 13.85
N LEU A 49 -1.43 -12.54 14.01
CA LEU A 49 -0.50 -12.66 12.87
C LEU A 49 -0.65 -14.01 12.15
N ASN A 50 -0.72 -15.12 12.90
CA ASN A 50 -0.92 -16.43 12.29
C ASN A 50 -2.25 -16.52 11.53
N GLU A 51 -3.30 -15.92 12.07
CA GLU A 51 -4.61 -15.82 11.44
C GLU A 51 -4.53 -15.03 10.13
N LEU A 52 -3.93 -13.83 10.15
CA LEU A 52 -3.71 -13.00 8.96
C LEU A 52 -2.95 -13.77 7.87
N MET A 53 -1.91 -14.50 8.25
CA MET A 53 -1.11 -15.30 7.31
C MET A 53 -1.85 -16.55 6.80
N SER A 54 -2.90 -17.00 7.49
CA SER A 54 -3.70 -18.16 7.09
C SER A 54 -4.86 -17.81 6.14
N ILE A 55 -5.21 -16.52 6.00
CA ILE A 55 -6.17 -16.04 5.00
C ILE A 55 -5.65 -16.40 3.60
N SER A 56 -6.29 -17.42 3.01
CA SER A 56 -5.91 -17.98 1.72
C SER A 56 -6.33 -17.05 0.58
N SER A 57 -5.41 -16.83 -0.36
CA SER A 57 -5.74 -16.09 -1.59
C SER A 57 -6.48 -16.99 -2.56
N PHE A 58 -7.57 -16.50 -3.14
CA PHE A 58 -8.36 -17.22 -4.14
C PHE A 58 -9.06 -16.23 -5.08
N ARG A 59 -9.51 -16.73 -6.23
CA ARG A 59 -10.38 -16.01 -7.16
C ARG A 59 -11.48 -16.94 -7.65
N ALA A 60 -12.73 -16.51 -7.58
CA ALA A 60 -13.87 -17.24 -8.13
C ALA A 60 -13.70 -17.42 -9.66
N GLN A 61 -14.14 -18.57 -10.18
CA GLN A 61 -14.03 -18.89 -11.61
C GLN A 61 -14.81 -17.91 -12.49
N HIS A 62 -15.98 -17.47 -12.04
CA HIS A 62 -16.87 -16.55 -12.75
C HIS A 62 -16.98 -15.23 -11.97
N LEU A 63 -15.93 -14.41 -12.07
CA LEU A 63 -15.88 -13.08 -11.48
C LEU A 63 -16.02 -12.02 -12.56
N GLU A 64 -17.24 -11.56 -12.75
CA GLU A 64 -17.62 -10.54 -13.72
C GLU A 64 -18.66 -9.61 -13.10
N GLN A 65 -18.71 -8.37 -13.58
CA GLN A 65 -19.76 -7.42 -13.28
C GLN A 65 -21.09 -7.87 -13.90
N PRO A 66 -22.23 -7.43 -13.34
CA PRO A 66 -23.55 -7.74 -13.89
C PRO A 66 -23.82 -7.09 -15.25
N TYR A 67 -23.04 -6.08 -15.66
CA TYR A 67 -23.18 -5.37 -16.94
C TYR A 67 -21.90 -5.44 -17.76
N THR A 68 -22.06 -5.44 -19.08
CA THR A 68 -20.95 -5.51 -20.05
C THR A 68 -20.68 -4.18 -20.74
N ASP A 69 -21.61 -3.23 -20.67
CA ASP A 69 -21.41 -1.85 -21.13
C ASP A 69 -20.88 -0.97 -19.98
N LEU A 70 -19.94 -0.09 -20.31
CA LEU A 70 -19.35 0.79 -19.31
C LEU A 70 -20.35 1.81 -18.76
N ASN A 71 -21.25 2.35 -19.58
CA ASN A 71 -22.21 3.35 -19.12
C ASN A 71 -23.24 2.74 -18.18
N GLU A 72 -23.73 1.53 -18.48
CA GLU A 72 -24.63 0.79 -17.58
C GLU A 72 -24.00 0.57 -16.20
N LEU A 73 -22.69 0.26 -16.16
CA LEU A 73 -21.96 0.16 -14.88
C LEU A 73 -21.93 1.49 -14.12
N TYR A 74 -21.79 2.62 -14.82
CA TYR A 74 -21.77 3.95 -14.21
C TYR A 74 -23.16 4.41 -13.75
N ASP A 75 -24.23 4.01 -14.44
CA ASP A 75 -25.60 4.33 -14.05
C ASP A 75 -25.95 3.77 -12.66
N VAL A 76 -25.40 2.61 -12.30
CA VAL A 76 -25.60 1.97 -10.99
C VAL A 76 -24.48 2.24 -9.98
N ALA A 77 -23.32 2.74 -10.42
CA ALA A 77 -22.13 2.89 -9.58
C ALA A 77 -22.35 3.78 -8.36
N SER A 78 -23.17 4.83 -8.46
CA SER A 78 -23.44 5.71 -7.31
C SER A 78 -24.24 5.03 -6.22
N ALA A 79 -25.24 4.22 -6.56
CA ALA A 79 -26.00 3.46 -5.58
C ALA A 79 -25.10 2.42 -4.90
N ALA A 80 -24.29 1.70 -5.69
CA ALA A 80 -23.37 0.69 -5.20
C ALA A 80 -22.23 1.28 -4.34
N GLN A 81 -21.71 2.46 -4.67
CA GLN A 81 -20.71 3.15 -3.85
C GLN A 81 -21.30 3.56 -2.49
N ASN A 82 -22.53 4.07 -2.46
CA ASN A 82 -23.21 4.41 -1.21
C ASN A 82 -23.47 3.17 -0.33
N GLU A 83 -23.92 2.06 -0.94
CA GLU A 83 -24.09 0.77 -0.26
C GLU A 83 -22.77 0.30 0.36
N LEU A 84 -21.69 0.32 -0.42
CA LEU A 84 -20.37 -0.08 0.04
C LEU A 84 -19.84 0.81 1.16
N GLU A 85 -19.99 2.13 1.05
CA GLU A 85 -19.54 3.08 2.07
C GLU A 85 -20.31 2.91 3.38
N ALA A 86 -21.63 2.69 3.32
CA ALA A 86 -22.42 2.43 4.51
C ALA A 86 -21.95 1.16 5.23
N LEU A 87 -21.75 0.07 4.47
CA LEU A 87 -21.23 -1.19 5.00
C LEU A 87 -19.81 -1.03 5.58
N ALA A 88 -18.90 -0.40 4.84
CA ALA A 88 -17.52 -0.25 5.27
C ALA A 88 -17.37 0.68 6.48
N SER A 89 -18.20 1.73 6.57
CA SER A 89 -18.25 2.62 7.73
C SER A 89 -18.73 1.89 8.99
N ASP A 90 -19.73 1.01 8.87
CA ASP A 90 -20.20 0.18 9.98
C ASP A 90 -19.11 -0.80 10.45
N ILE A 91 -18.48 -1.51 9.51
CA ILE A 91 -17.37 -2.42 9.81
C ILE A 91 -16.22 -1.67 10.49
N ALA A 92 -15.78 -0.54 9.93
CA ALA A 92 -14.70 0.28 10.48
C ALA A 92 -15.00 0.70 11.93
N THR A 93 -16.23 1.13 12.21
CA THR A 93 -16.67 1.49 13.57
C THR A 93 -16.56 0.31 14.54
N GLN A 94 -16.95 -0.90 14.10
CA GLN A 94 -16.92 -2.10 14.95
C GLN A 94 -15.51 -2.62 15.26
N VAL A 95 -14.50 -2.23 14.47
CA VAL A 95 -13.10 -2.69 14.61
C VAL A 95 -12.15 -1.58 15.03
N ASN A 96 -12.66 -0.44 15.49
CA ASN A 96 -11.86 0.76 15.80
C ASN A 96 -10.97 1.21 14.62
N GLY A 97 -11.43 0.97 13.40
CA GLY A 97 -10.76 1.35 12.16
C GLY A 97 -11.29 2.66 11.59
N GLU A 98 -10.78 3.01 10.41
CA GLU A 98 -11.20 4.18 9.63
C GLU A 98 -11.53 3.75 8.21
N MET A 99 -12.66 4.23 7.67
CA MET A 99 -13.00 4.05 6.27
C MET A 99 -12.52 5.24 5.45
N LEU A 100 -11.79 4.97 4.37
CA LEU A 100 -11.42 5.97 3.37
C LEU A 100 -12.13 5.66 2.05
N SER A 101 -12.85 6.64 1.52
CA SER A 101 -13.48 6.53 0.20
C SER A 101 -12.92 7.57 -0.78
N PRO A 102 -12.34 7.14 -1.91
CA PRO A 102 -12.00 8.04 -3.01
C PRO A 102 -13.21 8.35 -3.91
N GLY A 103 -14.40 7.82 -3.60
CA GLY A 103 -15.55 7.78 -4.48
C GLY A 103 -15.37 6.88 -5.71
N ILE A 104 -16.34 6.98 -6.62
CA ILE A 104 -16.38 6.20 -7.86
C ILE A 104 -15.16 6.53 -8.72
N LYS A 105 -14.55 5.51 -9.33
CA LYS A 105 -13.47 5.68 -10.31
C LYS A 105 -13.93 6.60 -11.45
N GLY A 106 -13.13 7.60 -11.82
CA GLY A 106 -13.46 8.48 -12.95
C GLY A 106 -13.57 7.73 -14.28
N GLN A 107 -14.60 8.06 -15.08
CA GLN A 107 -14.95 7.38 -16.35
C GLN A 107 -13.78 7.27 -17.33
N GLN A 108 -13.00 8.34 -17.51
CA GLN A 108 -11.86 8.31 -18.42
C GLN A 108 -10.84 7.23 -18.03
N ARG A 109 -10.47 7.15 -16.74
CA ARG A 109 -9.51 6.15 -16.24
C ARG A 109 -10.08 4.73 -16.29
N ALA A 110 -11.39 4.58 -16.14
CA ALA A 110 -12.06 3.30 -16.35
C ALA A 110 -11.98 2.85 -17.81
N ALA A 111 -12.29 3.73 -18.76
CA ALA A 111 -12.19 3.45 -20.19
C ALA A 111 -10.75 3.09 -20.61
N GLU A 112 -9.75 3.84 -20.14
CA GLU A 112 -8.33 3.54 -20.37
C GLU A 112 -7.96 2.15 -19.86
N LYS A 113 -8.44 1.77 -18.67
CA LYS A 113 -8.19 0.45 -18.06
C LYS A 113 -8.88 -0.67 -18.84
N VAL A 114 -10.13 -0.47 -19.25
CA VAL A 114 -10.88 -1.44 -20.06
C VAL A 114 -10.15 -1.71 -21.37
N ALA A 115 -9.76 -0.67 -22.09
CA ALA A 115 -9.06 -0.80 -23.37
C ALA A 115 -7.64 -1.39 -23.21
N GLY A 116 -6.91 -0.98 -22.17
CA GLY A 116 -5.48 -1.29 -22.03
C GLY A 116 -5.15 -2.54 -21.21
N GLU A 117 -5.99 -2.95 -20.26
CA GLU A 117 -5.70 -4.04 -19.31
C GLU A 117 -6.74 -5.17 -19.36
N LEU A 118 -7.97 -4.88 -19.81
CA LEU A 118 -9.09 -5.82 -19.77
C LEU A 118 -9.54 -6.28 -21.16
N ASN A 119 -8.72 -6.07 -22.20
CA ASN A 119 -8.99 -6.46 -23.58
C ASN A 119 -10.33 -5.93 -24.13
N GLY A 120 -10.73 -4.72 -23.69
CA GLY A 120 -11.98 -4.08 -24.11
C GLY A 120 -13.23 -4.57 -23.37
N ASP A 121 -13.11 -5.49 -22.41
CA ASP A 121 -14.24 -6.08 -21.70
C ASP A 121 -14.54 -5.34 -20.39
N ALA A 122 -15.60 -4.53 -20.38
CA ALA A 122 -15.98 -3.74 -19.21
C ALA A 122 -16.55 -4.60 -18.08
N SER A 123 -17.05 -5.80 -18.36
CA SER A 123 -17.53 -6.72 -17.31
C SER A 123 -16.41 -7.14 -16.34
N LYS A 124 -15.14 -7.03 -16.77
CA LYS A 124 -13.97 -7.32 -15.94
C LYS A 124 -13.51 -6.15 -15.08
N LEU A 125 -14.17 -4.99 -15.15
CA LEU A 125 -13.77 -3.79 -14.42
C LEU A 125 -14.32 -3.82 -12.98
N THR A 126 -13.52 -4.34 -12.06
CA THR A 126 -13.95 -4.60 -10.66
C THR A 126 -13.71 -3.45 -9.68
N ASP A 127 -13.08 -2.35 -10.11
CA ASP A 127 -12.66 -1.24 -9.24
C ASP A 127 -13.34 0.09 -9.59
N ILE A 128 -14.57 0.05 -10.11
CA ILE A 128 -15.43 1.23 -10.27
C ILE A 128 -15.85 1.73 -8.89
N VAL A 129 -16.40 0.81 -8.09
CA VAL A 129 -16.87 1.02 -6.72
C VAL A 129 -15.84 0.43 -5.77
N ARG A 130 -15.34 1.25 -4.84
CA ARG A 130 -14.18 0.89 -4.02
C ARG A 130 -14.08 1.70 -2.74
N VAL A 131 -13.53 1.07 -1.71
CA VAL A 131 -13.20 1.69 -0.41
C VAL A 131 -11.95 1.05 0.19
N THR A 132 -11.35 1.76 1.14
CA THR A 132 -10.31 1.24 2.01
C THR A 132 -10.83 1.23 3.45
N ILE A 133 -10.52 0.19 4.21
CA ILE A 133 -10.64 0.15 5.67
C ILE A 133 -9.23 0.05 6.24
N GLU A 134 -8.87 1.00 7.10
CA GLU A 134 -7.58 1.05 7.78
C GLU A 134 -7.72 0.72 9.25
N THR A 135 -6.84 -0.12 9.77
CA THR A 135 -6.80 -0.48 11.20
C THR A 135 -5.41 -0.26 11.78
N ASP A 136 -5.36 -0.03 13.09
CA ASP A 136 -4.12 0.12 13.84
C ASP A 136 -3.48 -1.23 14.22
N SER A 137 -4.26 -2.33 14.22
CA SER A 137 -3.79 -3.65 14.63
C SER A 137 -4.15 -4.76 13.63
N ILE A 138 -3.37 -5.84 13.64
CA ILE A 138 -3.66 -7.05 12.85
C ILE A 138 -4.98 -7.70 13.29
N ALA A 139 -5.27 -7.72 14.60
CA ALA A 139 -6.50 -8.32 15.12
C ALA A 139 -7.75 -7.60 14.57
N ASP A 140 -7.73 -6.26 14.54
CA ASP A 140 -8.80 -5.47 13.98
C ASP A 140 -8.92 -5.67 12.46
N LEU A 141 -7.79 -5.84 11.76
CA LEU A 141 -7.78 -6.14 10.32
C LEU A 141 -8.44 -7.49 10.03
N ASN A 142 -8.10 -8.54 10.80
CA ASN A 142 -8.74 -9.85 10.67
C ASN A 142 -10.24 -9.75 10.97
N SER A 143 -10.63 -9.02 12.02
CA SER A 143 -12.05 -8.81 12.33
C SER A 143 -12.79 -8.07 11.22
N ALA A 144 -12.15 -7.09 10.58
CA ALA A 144 -12.72 -6.38 9.43
C ALA A 144 -12.95 -7.32 8.25
N PHE A 145 -11.97 -8.21 7.98
CA PHE A 145 -12.09 -9.24 6.94
C PHE A 145 -13.26 -10.19 7.21
N ASP A 146 -13.38 -10.71 8.44
CA ASP A 146 -14.45 -11.64 8.81
C ASP A 146 -15.84 -11.01 8.70
N LYS A 147 -15.98 -9.75 9.15
CA LYS A 147 -17.23 -9.00 9.04
C LYS A 147 -17.60 -8.74 7.58
N LEU A 148 -16.64 -8.33 6.75
CA LEU A 148 -16.85 -8.13 5.32
C LEU A 148 -17.28 -9.42 4.63
N ALA A 149 -16.59 -10.53 4.91
CA ALA A 149 -16.90 -11.84 4.34
C ALA A 149 -18.25 -12.39 4.81
N SER A 150 -18.71 -12.00 6.00
CA SER A 150 -20.03 -12.38 6.53
C SER A 150 -21.17 -11.55 5.94
N ALA A 151 -20.92 -10.28 5.63
CA ALA A 151 -21.94 -9.35 5.14
C ALA A 151 -22.10 -9.35 3.62
N THR A 152 -21.14 -9.92 2.88
CA THR A 152 -21.09 -9.88 1.42
C THR A 152 -20.75 -11.24 0.83
N LYS A 153 -20.89 -11.36 -0.49
CA LYS A 153 -20.37 -12.53 -1.20
C LYS A 153 -18.93 -12.26 -1.64
N THR A 154 -17.96 -12.85 -0.96
CA THR A 154 -16.54 -12.76 -1.35
C THR A 154 -16.28 -13.49 -2.67
N GLN A 155 -15.66 -12.79 -3.62
CA GLN A 155 -15.36 -13.28 -4.97
C GLN A 155 -13.85 -13.45 -5.21
N GLU A 156 -13.02 -12.60 -4.62
CA GLU A 156 -11.56 -12.71 -4.70
C GLU A 156 -10.94 -12.24 -3.38
N VAL A 157 -9.89 -12.92 -2.96
CA VAL A 157 -9.00 -12.48 -1.88
C VAL A 157 -7.58 -12.55 -2.38
N ILE A 158 -6.84 -11.44 -2.25
CA ILE A 158 -5.40 -11.38 -2.47
C ILE A 158 -4.75 -10.89 -1.18
N ASN A 159 -4.10 -11.80 -0.47
CA ASN A 159 -3.39 -11.52 0.76
C ASN A 159 -1.92 -11.19 0.46
N ARG A 160 -1.61 -9.89 0.38
CA ARG A 160 -0.25 -9.40 0.13
C ARG A 160 0.59 -9.30 1.40
N PHE A 161 0.04 -9.60 2.58
CA PHE A 161 0.87 -9.85 3.77
C PHE A 161 1.63 -11.18 3.63
N HIS A 162 0.96 -12.21 3.12
CA HIS A 162 1.58 -13.50 2.81
C HIS A 162 2.54 -13.40 1.60
N THR A 163 2.11 -12.76 0.52
CA THR A 163 2.92 -12.61 -0.70
C THR A 163 2.97 -11.13 -1.13
N PRO A 164 3.87 -10.34 -0.52
CA PRO A 164 4.00 -8.90 -0.80
C PRO A 164 4.44 -8.63 -2.24
N ARG A 165 4.15 -7.42 -2.72
CA ARG A 165 4.59 -6.96 -4.04
C ARG A 165 6.13 -6.88 -4.12
N PRO A 166 6.71 -6.77 -5.34
CA PRO A 166 8.13 -6.46 -5.51
C PRO A 166 8.59 -5.17 -4.81
N SER A 167 7.68 -4.22 -4.61
CA SER A 167 7.91 -3.00 -3.83
C SER A 167 7.89 -3.21 -2.31
N GLY A 168 7.49 -4.37 -1.80
CA GLY A 168 7.23 -4.60 -0.37
C GLY A 168 5.83 -4.22 0.08
N TYR A 169 5.00 -3.63 -0.80
CA TYR A 169 3.61 -3.27 -0.49
C TYR A 169 2.74 -4.46 -0.05
N ARG A 170 1.91 -4.23 0.96
CA ARG A 170 1.06 -5.22 1.66
C ARG A 170 -0.34 -4.68 1.93
N ASP A 171 -1.32 -5.56 1.78
CA ASP A 171 -2.74 -5.36 2.08
C ASP A 171 -3.47 -6.70 1.99
N VAL A 172 -4.73 -6.73 2.43
CA VAL A 172 -5.69 -7.74 1.97
C VAL A 172 -6.65 -7.04 1.01
N LYS A 173 -6.51 -7.33 -0.30
CA LYS A 173 -7.48 -6.87 -1.31
C LYS A 173 -8.57 -7.91 -1.43
N VAL A 174 -9.82 -7.47 -1.28
CA VAL A 174 -11.01 -8.32 -1.41
C VAL A 174 -11.89 -7.76 -2.52
N LEU A 175 -12.37 -8.64 -3.40
CA LEU A 175 -13.49 -8.31 -4.28
C LEU A 175 -14.74 -8.98 -3.74
N VAL A 176 -15.82 -8.22 -3.62
CA VAL A 176 -17.10 -8.67 -3.08
C VAL A 176 -18.21 -8.34 -4.05
N THR A 177 -19.23 -9.19 -4.11
CA THR A 177 -20.52 -8.82 -4.70
C THR A 177 -21.39 -8.23 -3.60
N LEU A 178 -21.83 -7.00 -3.83
CA LEU A 178 -22.71 -6.26 -2.93
C LEU A 178 -24.12 -6.88 -2.92
N PRO A 179 -24.74 -7.06 -1.74
CA PRO A 179 -26.01 -7.79 -1.61
C PRO A 179 -27.21 -7.07 -2.25
N GLU A 180 -27.26 -5.73 -2.25
CA GLU A 180 -28.41 -4.99 -2.77
C GLU A 180 -28.23 -4.69 -4.26
N THR A 181 -27.12 -4.06 -4.64
CA THR A 181 -26.88 -3.64 -6.03
C THR A 181 -26.33 -4.73 -6.94
N ASN A 182 -25.85 -5.85 -6.37
CA ASN A 182 -25.18 -6.95 -7.08
C ASN A 182 -23.91 -6.54 -7.84
N LEU A 183 -23.41 -5.32 -7.64
CA LEU A 183 -22.19 -4.86 -8.27
C LEU A 183 -20.97 -5.50 -7.59
N VAL A 184 -19.93 -5.78 -8.38
CA VAL A 184 -18.64 -6.18 -7.83
C VAL A 184 -17.89 -4.93 -7.39
N ALA A 185 -17.47 -4.94 -6.13
CA ALA A 185 -16.75 -3.86 -5.47
C ALA A 185 -15.36 -4.30 -4.99
N GLU A 186 -14.43 -3.36 -4.92
CA GLU A 186 -13.10 -3.56 -4.34
C GLU A 186 -13.02 -2.99 -2.92
N VAL A 187 -12.64 -3.83 -1.96
CA VAL A 187 -12.31 -3.41 -0.60
C VAL A 187 -10.84 -3.69 -0.33
N GLN A 188 -10.12 -2.68 0.13
CA GLN A 188 -8.73 -2.82 0.56
C GLN A 188 -8.66 -2.73 2.08
N LEU A 189 -8.11 -3.75 2.74
CA LEU A 189 -7.86 -3.74 4.18
C LEU A 189 -6.38 -3.44 4.42
N HIS A 190 -6.09 -2.31 5.08
CA HIS A 190 -4.74 -1.83 5.35
C HIS A 190 -4.45 -1.71 6.84
N LEU A 191 -3.19 -1.88 7.18
CA LEU A 191 -2.65 -1.39 8.44
C LEU A 191 -2.22 0.07 8.25
N LYS A 192 -2.57 0.96 9.19
CA LYS A 192 -2.34 2.41 9.03
C LYS A 192 -0.90 2.78 8.73
N ALA A 193 0.09 2.15 9.38
CA ALA A 193 1.50 2.47 9.11
C ALA A 193 1.92 2.11 7.67
N ILE A 194 1.34 1.06 7.10
CA ILE A 194 1.59 0.65 5.71
C ILE A 194 0.88 1.60 4.74
N SER A 195 -0.35 2.02 5.05
CA SER A 195 -1.08 2.98 4.23
C SER A 195 -0.43 4.37 4.23
N ALA A 196 0.12 4.81 5.36
CA ALA A 196 0.85 6.07 5.47
C ALA A 196 2.06 6.12 4.52
N ILE A 197 2.79 5.02 4.36
CA ILE A 197 3.90 4.92 3.39
C ILE A 197 3.38 5.03 1.95
N LYS A 198 2.33 4.27 1.62
CA LYS A 198 1.68 4.28 0.30
C LYS A 198 1.23 5.69 -0.13
N ASN A 199 0.68 6.45 0.81
CA ASN A 199 0.16 7.80 0.56
C ASN A 199 1.22 8.90 0.76
N GLY A 200 2.42 8.55 1.23
CA GLY A 200 3.51 9.46 1.53
C GLY A 200 4.75 9.21 0.67
N GLU A 201 5.85 8.84 1.33
CA GLU A 201 7.20 8.75 0.72
C GLU A 201 7.28 7.77 -0.46
N GLU A 202 6.48 6.70 -0.46
CA GLU A 202 6.52 5.71 -1.54
C GLU A 202 5.72 6.12 -2.77
N HIS A 203 4.79 7.07 -2.65
CA HIS A 203 3.91 7.46 -3.75
C HIS A 203 4.70 7.93 -4.98
N ALA A 204 5.72 8.75 -4.78
CA ALA A 204 6.57 9.26 -5.86
C ALA A 204 7.41 8.13 -6.52
N ILE A 205 7.83 7.13 -5.74
CA ILE A 205 8.54 5.95 -6.25
C ILE A 205 7.61 5.15 -7.16
N TYR A 206 6.39 4.87 -6.69
CA TYR A 206 5.36 4.16 -7.44
C TYR A 206 5.04 4.86 -8.77
N GLU A 207 4.80 6.18 -8.76
CA GLU A 207 4.54 6.95 -9.97
C GLU A 207 5.69 6.91 -10.97
N ASN A 208 6.94 6.87 -10.47
CA ASN A 208 8.12 6.79 -11.33
C ASN A 208 8.22 5.45 -12.05
N ILE A 209 8.03 4.35 -11.32
CA ILE A 209 7.98 3.01 -11.91
C ILE A 209 6.84 2.93 -12.94
N GLN A 210 5.64 3.38 -12.58
CA GLN A 210 4.48 3.39 -13.48
C GLN A 210 4.74 4.18 -14.76
N ARG A 211 5.41 5.34 -14.67
CA ARG A 211 5.75 6.14 -15.85
C ARG A 211 6.68 5.40 -16.80
N ILE A 212 7.71 4.74 -16.27
CA ILE A 212 8.67 3.96 -17.07
C ILE A 212 7.95 2.80 -17.77
N GLU A 213 7.16 2.02 -17.02
CA GLU A 213 6.42 0.86 -17.55
C GLU A 213 5.39 1.29 -18.61
N ARG A 214 4.65 2.38 -18.37
CA ARG A 214 3.67 2.90 -19.33
C ARG A 214 4.32 3.41 -20.60
N LEU A 215 5.45 4.10 -20.51
CA LEU A 215 6.16 4.58 -21.69
C LEU A 215 6.61 3.41 -22.58
N ALA A 216 7.22 2.38 -22.00
CA ALA A 216 7.62 1.18 -22.74
C ALA A 216 6.42 0.48 -23.40
N LYS A 217 5.29 0.39 -22.69
CA LYS A 217 4.03 -0.16 -23.24
C LYS A 217 3.47 0.67 -24.40
N LEU A 218 3.47 2.00 -24.28
CA LEU A 218 3.03 2.91 -25.35
C LEU A 218 3.91 2.79 -26.59
N GLU A 219 5.21 2.64 -26.39
CA GLU A 219 6.20 2.43 -27.45
C GLU A 219 6.24 0.97 -27.97
N GLN A 220 5.42 0.07 -27.42
CA GLN A 220 5.35 -1.34 -27.77
C GLN A 220 6.71 -2.05 -27.76
N ARG A 221 7.54 -1.74 -26.76
CA ARG A 221 8.88 -2.32 -26.60
C ARG A 221 9.08 -2.88 -25.20
N ASP A 222 10.11 -3.70 -25.09
CA ASP A 222 10.61 -4.12 -23.79
C ASP A 222 11.33 -2.97 -23.06
N LEU A 223 11.42 -3.11 -21.74
CA LEU A 223 12.22 -2.23 -20.89
C LEU A 223 13.70 -2.42 -21.21
N SER A 224 14.41 -1.30 -21.38
CA SER A 224 15.86 -1.32 -21.53
C SER A 224 16.55 -1.79 -20.25
N HIS A 225 17.80 -2.25 -20.37
CA HIS A 225 18.60 -2.64 -19.21
C HIS A 225 18.69 -1.53 -18.14
N TRP A 226 18.85 -0.27 -18.58
CA TRP A 226 18.90 0.89 -17.69
C TRP A 226 17.58 1.15 -16.97
N GLU A 227 16.45 1.01 -17.65
CA GLU A 227 15.13 1.15 -17.05
C GLU A 227 14.87 0.03 -16.04
N LEU A 228 15.25 -1.21 -16.36
CA LEU A 228 15.16 -2.35 -15.44
C LEU A 228 15.99 -2.11 -14.17
N SER A 229 17.26 -1.70 -14.29
CA SER A 229 18.11 -1.38 -13.15
C SER A 229 17.55 -0.23 -12.31
N LYS A 230 16.95 0.78 -12.97
CA LYS A 230 16.31 1.89 -12.27
C LYS A 230 15.07 1.44 -11.50
N ILE A 231 14.21 0.63 -12.11
CA ILE A 231 13.03 0.05 -11.45
C ILE A 231 13.45 -0.79 -10.26
N GLU A 232 14.50 -1.61 -10.39
CA GLU A 232 14.94 -2.47 -9.29
C GLU A 232 15.49 -1.66 -8.10
N LYS A 233 16.25 -0.60 -8.37
CA LYS A 233 16.69 0.34 -7.33
C LYS A 233 15.49 0.97 -6.61
N LEU A 234 14.52 1.48 -7.36
CA LEU A 234 13.30 2.08 -6.82
C LEU A 234 12.48 1.08 -5.98
N ARG A 235 12.37 -0.17 -6.43
CA ARG A 235 11.71 -1.24 -5.68
C ARG A 235 12.45 -1.57 -4.38
N THR A 236 13.79 -1.56 -4.40
CA THR A 236 14.60 -1.78 -3.20
C THR A 236 14.38 -0.68 -2.17
N GLU A 237 14.35 0.59 -2.60
CA GLU A 237 14.06 1.74 -1.74
C GLU A 237 12.65 1.65 -1.13
N SER A 238 11.64 1.38 -1.96
CA SER A 238 10.26 1.17 -1.52
C SER A 238 10.13 0.00 -0.53
N ARG A 239 10.81 -1.11 -0.81
CA ARG A 239 10.79 -2.31 0.04
C ARG A 239 11.33 -2.03 1.44
N ALA A 240 12.42 -1.27 1.54
CA ALA A 240 12.99 -0.91 2.83
C ALA A 240 11.98 -0.15 3.71
N LEU A 241 11.18 0.76 3.12
CA LEU A 241 10.13 1.49 3.84
C LEU A 241 9.04 0.54 4.36
N TYR A 242 8.50 -0.30 3.48
CA TYR A 242 7.42 -1.21 3.85
C TYR A 242 7.86 -2.32 4.81
N ASP A 243 9.06 -2.87 4.65
CA ASP A 243 9.56 -3.89 5.56
C ASP A 243 9.85 -3.32 6.95
N ALA A 244 10.30 -2.06 7.06
CA ALA A 244 10.45 -1.38 8.34
C ALA A 244 9.10 -1.22 9.05
N ALA A 245 8.08 -0.69 8.39
CA ALA A 245 6.74 -0.57 9.00
C ALA A 245 6.10 -1.92 9.30
N TRP A 246 6.37 -2.96 8.51
CA TRP A 246 5.84 -4.30 8.78
C TRP A 246 6.44 -4.94 10.04
N GLN A 247 7.70 -4.63 10.36
CA GLN A 247 8.36 -5.13 11.58
C GLN A 247 7.69 -4.63 12.85
N ASP A 248 7.09 -3.44 12.84
CA ASP A 248 6.36 -2.89 14.00
C ASP A 248 5.13 -3.74 14.38
N TYR A 249 4.63 -4.54 13.43
CA TYR A 249 3.53 -5.49 13.64
C TYR A 249 4.01 -6.90 13.99
N HIS A 250 5.30 -7.11 14.26
CA HIS A 250 5.79 -8.38 14.78
C HIS A 250 5.92 -8.30 16.31
N PRO A 251 5.62 -9.39 17.04
CA PRO A 251 5.89 -9.41 18.48
C PRO A 251 7.39 -9.15 18.69
N LEU A 252 7.72 -8.17 19.54
CA LEU A 252 9.10 -7.88 19.92
C LEU A 252 9.71 -9.16 20.48
N ALA A 253 10.73 -9.69 19.82
CA ALA A 253 11.55 -10.74 20.42
C ALA A 253 12.15 -10.15 21.69
N LYS A 254 11.84 -10.75 22.86
CA LYS A 254 12.57 -10.42 24.09
C LYS A 254 14.05 -10.62 23.79
N ALA A 255 14.83 -9.54 23.88
CA ALA A 255 16.27 -9.65 23.95
C ALA A 255 16.58 -10.57 25.14
N VAL A 256 17.11 -11.76 24.85
CA VAL A 256 17.60 -12.73 25.83
C VAL A 256 18.95 -12.27 26.33
#